data_AF-A0AA35LYL1-F1
#
_entry.id   AF-A0AA35LYL1-F1
#
_cell.length_a   1.000
_cell.length_b   1.000
_cell.length_c   1.000
_cell.angle_alpha   90.00
_cell.angle_beta   90.00
_cell.angle_gamma   90.00
#
_symmetry.space_group_name_H-M   'P 1'
#
loop_
_entity.id
_entity.type
_entity.pdbx_description
1 polymer ?
#
loop_
_entity_poly.entity_id
_entity_poly.type
_entity_poly.pdbx_seq_one_letter_code
_entity_poly.pdbx_strand_id
1 'polypeptide(L)'
;MDENPPEQDVNAEFDPDQCALLHNELLATAVGHIPDAAENMQQNCIQIALENPPGWADTDALQKGDIVRFFSQLNIYDPRHAPFTAEFRQPDAVAFWNRTYGEMNDPDIILLYPTAYDIQQDAGLFLDLFTKRVAYGNLECVSLPASDSESWVPLEFALLKLLEMWDRGKYYWMDDSRSSILIRGFTPGDLEETLSAWEGLLEAIQTRLGDPGEDNYRDPLPTSLINQFRISPFAKAFLARVKRPSFTFVGPGITVFTDERFEAAMNSELPNSERSQFIKRFPDDPDLYPSLILPLADESVRLQTPFNIRERYLERLTISLLPGLYTAVDDKFADTIQLVTAQATDRDMVHNVQRPWGIGRAPRFAEIFEVWAGYVIDGVWEVGVDGVSTNHGWFTDAETKVYRELHFMEDSM
;
A
#
# COMPACT_ATOMS: atom_id res chain seq x y z
N MET A 1 -24.91 14.13 0.95
CA MET A 1 -24.95 13.55 2.30
C MET A 1 -24.21 12.25 2.15
N ASP A 2 -22.89 12.34 2.16
CA ASP A 2 -22.04 11.16 2.19
C ASP A 2 -21.86 10.84 3.67
N GLU A 3 -22.48 9.74 4.09
CA GLU A 3 -22.15 9.15 5.39
C GLU A 3 -20.73 8.61 5.24
N ASN A 4 -19.77 9.23 5.94
CA ASN A 4 -18.49 8.59 6.17
C ASN A 4 -18.75 7.18 6.72
N PRO A 5 -18.08 6.14 6.21
CA PRO A 5 -18.18 4.82 6.80
C PRO A 5 -17.83 4.93 8.30
N PRO A 6 -18.54 4.22 9.18
CA PRO A 6 -18.25 4.27 10.61
C PRO A 6 -16.77 3.94 10.84
N GLU A 7 -16.09 4.76 11.64
CA GLU A 7 -14.75 4.46 12.14
C GLU A 7 -14.76 3.03 12.71
N GLN A 8 -14.00 2.14 12.06
CA GLN A 8 -13.99 0.72 12.41
C GLN A 8 -13.14 0.52 13.65
N ASP A 9 -13.71 -0.13 14.66
CA ASP A 9 -13.03 -0.38 15.93
C ASP A 9 -11.96 -1.47 15.74
N VAL A 10 -10.70 -1.06 15.63
CA VAL A 10 -9.52 -1.94 15.62
C VAL A 10 -9.40 -2.79 16.91
N ASN A 11 -10.22 -2.51 17.93
CA ASN A 11 -10.33 -3.30 19.17
C ASN A 11 -11.57 -4.18 19.25
N ALA A 12 -12.33 -4.34 18.16
CA ALA A 12 -13.51 -5.20 18.13
C ALA A 12 -13.20 -6.63 18.60
N GLU A 13 -14.09 -7.19 19.42
CA GLU A 13 -14.01 -8.58 19.86
C GLU A 13 -14.35 -9.51 18.68
N PHE A 14 -13.73 -10.70 18.64
CA PHE A 14 -13.95 -11.67 17.57
C PHE A 14 -15.39 -12.20 17.55
N ASP A 15 -16.12 -11.90 16.47
CA ASP A 15 -17.42 -12.49 16.17
C ASP A 15 -17.27 -13.61 15.10
N PRO A 16 -17.43 -14.89 15.48
CA PRO A 16 -17.24 -16.01 14.57
C PRO A 16 -18.27 -16.05 13.42
N ASP A 17 -19.49 -15.59 13.63
CA ASP A 17 -20.54 -15.63 12.61
C ASP A 17 -20.29 -14.53 11.58
N GLN A 18 -19.93 -13.34 12.05
CA GLN A 18 -19.63 -12.19 11.19
C GLN A 18 -18.37 -12.43 10.35
N CYS A 19 -17.28 -12.94 10.95
CA CYS A 19 -16.08 -13.31 10.18
C CYS A 19 -16.38 -14.39 9.13
N ALA A 20 -17.21 -15.39 9.46
CA ALA A 20 -17.58 -16.43 8.50
C ALA A 20 -18.44 -15.88 7.36
N LEU A 21 -19.35 -14.95 7.65
CA LEU A 21 -20.16 -14.25 6.65
C LEU A 21 -19.28 -13.49 5.66
N LEU A 22 -18.34 -12.66 6.16
CA LEU A 22 -17.42 -11.88 5.34
C LEU A 22 -16.50 -12.77 4.49
N HIS A 23 -16.00 -13.87 5.06
CA HIS A 23 -15.23 -14.86 4.30
C HIS A 23 -16.06 -15.46 3.15
N ASN A 24 -17.30 -15.86 3.43
CA ASN A 24 -18.18 -16.47 2.44
C ASN A 24 -18.58 -15.48 1.35
N GLU A 25 -18.74 -14.19 1.68
CA GLU A 25 -18.96 -13.12 0.72
C GLU A 25 -17.74 -12.92 -0.19
N LEU A 26 -16.53 -12.86 0.38
CA LEU A 26 -15.28 -12.82 -0.39
C LEU A 26 -15.17 -14.00 -1.36
N LEU A 27 -15.47 -15.21 -0.89
CA LEU A 27 -15.40 -16.40 -1.72
C LEU A 27 -16.41 -16.31 -2.87
N ALA A 28 -17.65 -15.91 -2.57
CA ALA A 28 -18.69 -15.74 -3.57
C ALA A 28 -18.31 -14.70 -4.63
N THR A 29 -17.68 -13.59 -4.22
CA THR A 29 -17.15 -12.57 -5.14
C THR A 29 -16.04 -13.14 -6.02
N ALA A 30 -15.10 -13.88 -5.44
CA ALA A 30 -14.00 -14.49 -6.19
C ALA A 30 -14.53 -15.48 -7.25
N VAL A 31 -15.37 -16.43 -6.85
CA VAL A 31 -15.80 -17.54 -7.73
C VAL A 31 -17.08 -17.24 -8.52
N GLY A 32 -17.74 -16.10 -8.30
CA GLY A 32 -19.05 -15.78 -8.88
C GLY A 32 -19.07 -15.69 -10.41
N HIS A 33 -17.91 -15.49 -11.04
CA HIS A 33 -17.75 -15.51 -12.50
C HIS A 33 -17.65 -16.94 -13.08
N ILE A 34 -17.41 -17.96 -12.25
CA ILE A 34 -17.22 -19.35 -12.67
C ILE A 34 -18.60 -20.03 -12.80
N PRO A 35 -18.95 -20.57 -13.98
CA PRO A 35 -20.16 -21.37 -14.13
C PRO A 35 -20.15 -22.57 -13.18
N ASP A 36 -21.29 -22.85 -12.57
CA ASP A 36 -21.48 -24.02 -11.68
C ASP A 36 -20.57 -24.00 -10.44
N ALA A 37 -20.08 -22.83 -10.02
CA ALA A 37 -19.21 -22.71 -8.85
C ALA A 37 -19.84 -23.31 -7.58
N ALA A 38 -21.16 -23.13 -7.42
CA ALA A 38 -21.93 -23.66 -6.31
C ALA A 38 -21.86 -25.19 -6.18
N GLU A 39 -21.67 -25.93 -7.28
CA GLU A 39 -21.57 -27.40 -7.26
C GLU A 39 -20.25 -27.89 -6.64
N ASN A 40 -19.23 -27.03 -6.65
CA ASN A 40 -17.90 -27.32 -6.10
C ASN A 40 -17.65 -26.62 -4.75
N MET A 41 -18.68 -26.04 -4.15
CA MET A 41 -18.59 -25.49 -2.81
C MET A 41 -18.78 -26.58 -1.76
N GLN A 42 -17.85 -26.63 -0.82
CA GLN A 42 -17.90 -27.49 0.35
C GLN A 42 -17.94 -26.62 1.60
N GLN A 43 -18.77 -27.00 2.56
CA GLN A 43 -18.72 -26.39 3.89
C GLN A 43 -17.82 -27.23 4.79
N ASN A 44 -17.37 -26.65 5.91
CA ASN A 44 -16.73 -27.37 7.02
C ASN A 44 -15.25 -27.71 6.82
N CYS A 45 -14.43 -26.65 6.66
CA CYS A 45 -12.97 -26.75 6.52
C CYS A 45 -12.29 -27.49 7.70
N ILE A 46 -12.86 -27.40 8.91
CA ILE A 46 -12.27 -28.00 10.11
C ILE A 46 -12.27 -29.53 10.08
N GLN A 47 -13.25 -30.17 9.45
CA GLN A 47 -13.25 -31.63 9.35
C GLN A 47 -12.00 -32.14 8.61
N ILE A 48 -11.61 -31.45 7.54
CA ILE A 48 -10.41 -31.78 6.76
C ILE A 48 -9.15 -31.60 7.61
N ALA A 49 -9.07 -30.53 8.42
CA ALA A 49 -7.95 -30.27 9.32
C ALA A 49 -7.79 -31.35 10.40
N LEU A 50 -8.91 -31.89 10.90
CA LEU A 50 -8.93 -32.89 11.96
C LEU A 50 -8.71 -34.32 11.47
N GLU A 51 -8.89 -34.60 10.17
CA GLU A 51 -8.72 -35.95 9.62
C GLU A 51 -7.24 -36.39 9.54
N ASN A 52 -6.29 -35.46 9.31
CA ASN A 52 -4.87 -35.76 9.22
C ASN A 52 -3.97 -34.63 9.78
N PRO A 53 -4.09 -34.26 11.07
CA PRO A 53 -3.26 -33.21 11.64
C PRO A 53 -1.79 -33.65 11.76
N PRO A 54 -0.82 -32.74 11.59
CA PRO A 54 0.55 -33.01 11.99
C PRO A 54 0.61 -33.40 13.47
N GLY A 55 1.51 -34.32 13.84
CA GLY A 55 1.59 -34.82 15.22
C GLY A 55 2.00 -33.77 16.28
N TRP A 56 2.32 -32.55 15.86
CA TRP A 56 2.66 -31.40 16.71
C TRP A 56 1.57 -30.31 16.70
N ALA A 57 0.51 -30.46 15.90
CA ALA A 57 -0.58 -29.49 15.85
C ALA A 57 -1.44 -29.54 17.11
N ASP A 58 -1.78 -28.38 17.67
CA ASP A 58 -2.80 -28.29 18.71
C ASP A 58 -4.20 -28.31 18.07
N THR A 59 -4.74 -29.52 17.93
CA THR A 59 -6.10 -29.72 17.42
C THR A 59 -7.18 -29.42 18.46
N ASP A 60 -6.83 -29.30 19.75
CA ASP A 60 -7.77 -28.96 20.81
C ASP A 60 -8.17 -27.48 20.72
N ALA A 61 -7.23 -26.60 20.37
CA ALA A 61 -7.49 -25.17 20.15
C ALA A 61 -8.53 -24.95 19.03
N LEU A 62 -8.40 -25.67 17.91
CA LEU A 62 -9.37 -25.60 16.81
C LEU A 62 -10.76 -26.11 17.16
N GLN A 63 -10.87 -27.03 18.13
CA GLN A 63 -12.13 -27.67 18.51
C GLN A 63 -12.92 -26.92 19.60
N LYS A 64 -12.44 -25.76 20.05
CA LYS A 64 -13.02 -25.03 21.19
C LYS A 64 -13.71 -23.73 20.78
N GLY A 65 -14.81 -23.45 21.49
CA GLY A 65 -15.45 -22.13 21.56
C GLY A 65 -15.81 -21.53 20.20
N ASP A 66 -15.38 -20.29 19.98
CA ASP A 66 -15.73 -19.50 18.80
C ASP A 66 -14.97 -19.94 17.55
N ILE A 67 -13.77 -20.53 17.71
CA ILE A 67 -12.94 -20.96 16.58
C ILE A 67 -13.59 -22.11 15.82
N VAL A 68 -14.04 -23.16 16.51
CA VAL A 68 -14.77 -24.28 15.87
C VAL A 68 -16.04 -23.78 15.19
N ARG A 69 -16.73 -22.80 15.80
CA ARG A 69 -17.94 -22.19 15.26
C ARG A 69 -17.65 -21.43 13.96
N PHE A 70 -16.59 -20.62 13.92
CA PHE A 70 -16.13 -19.93 12.72
C PHE A 70 -15.81 -20.93 11.59
N PHE A 71 -14.92 -21.89 11.84
CA PHE A 71 -14.50 -22.84 10.79
C PHE A 71 -15.62 -23.75 10.27
N SER A 72 -16.60 -24.09 11.11
CA SER A 72 -17.75 -24.90 10.70
C SER A 72 -18.65 -24.18 9.69
N GLN A 73 -18.59 -22.85 9.65
CA GLN A 73 -19.42 -22.00 8.80
C GLN A 73 -18.73 -21.59 7.48
N LEU A 74 -17.42 -21.82 7.35
CA LEU A 74 -16.70 -21.45 6.13
C LEU A 74 -17.09 -22.35 4.96
N ASN A 75 -17.40 -21.70 3.85
CA ASN A 75 -17.46 -22.31 2.54
C ASN A 75 -16.05 -22.31 1.93
N ILE A 76 -15.72 -23.36 1.20
CA ILE A 76 -14.46 -23.54 0.48
C ILE A 76 -14.81 -24.01 -0.93
N TYR A 77 -14.10 -23.53 -1.93
CA TYR A 77 -14.28 -23.88 -3.33
C TYR A 77 -13.22 -24.90 -3.78
N ASP A 78 -13.62 -25.95 -4.51
CA ASP A 78 -12.70 -26.90 -5.15
C ASP A 78 -12.52 -26.53 -6.64
N PRO A 79 -11.29 -26.34 -7.18
CA PRO A 79 -9.98 -26.66 -6.60
C PRO A 79 -9.55 -25.76 -5.44
N ARG A 80 -9.01 -26.36 -4.37
CA ARG A 80 -8.55 -25.63 -3.17
C ARG A 80 -7.51 -24.53 -3.43
N HIS A 81 -6.73 -24.66 -4.49
CA HIS A 81 -5.75 -23.65 -4.89
C HIS A 81 -6.33 -22.49 -5.73
N ALA A 82 -7.65 -22.43 -5.90
CA ALA A 82 -8.30 -21.30 -6.53
C ALA A 82 -7.95 -20.00 -5.79
N PRO A 83 -7.68 -18.91 -6.53
CA PRO A 83 -7.34 -17.64 -5.91
C PRO A 83 -8.58 -17.06 -5.22
N PHE A 84 -8.38 -16.56 -4.00
CA PHE A 84 -9.43 -15.97 -3.15
C PHE A 84 -9.40 -14.45 -3.26
N THR A 85 -8.18 -13.90 -3.28
CA THR A 85 -7.87 -12.55 -3.73
C THR A 85 -6.64 -12.61 -4.64
N ALA A 86 -6.16 -11.45 -5.13
CA ALA A 86 -4.87 -11.39 -5.80
C ALA A 86 -3.69 -11.67 -4.85
N GLU A 87 -3.88 -11.50 -3.54
CA GLU A 87 -2.84 -11.67 -2.53
C GLU A 87 -2.93 -13.02 -1.82
N PHE A 88 -4.12 -13.60 -1.71
CA PHE A 88 -4.39 -14.76 -0.89
C PHE A 88 -5.15 -15.87 -1.62
N ARG A 89 -4.89 -17.11 -1.20
CA ARG A 89 -5.72 -18.28 -1.43
C ARG A 89 -6.71 -18.43 -0.29
N GLN A 90 -7.77 -19.18 -0.54
CA GLN A 90 -8.73 -19.53 0.50
C GLN A 90 -8.07 -20.43 1.57
N PRO A 91 -8.69 -20.60 2.75
CA PRO A 91 -8.16 -21.45 3.79
C PRO A 91 -7.97 -22.89 3.30
N ASP A 92 -6.74 -23.40 3.47
CA ASP A 92 -6.41 -24.80 3.23
C ASP A 92 -5.91 -25.40 4.53
N ALA A 93 -6.68 -26.34 5.07
CA ALA A 93 -6.34 -27.07 6.28
C ALA A 93 -4.95 -27.74 6.23
N VAL A 94 -4.47 -28.10 5.03
CA VAL A 94 -3.12 -28.66 4.84
C VAL A 94 -2.04 -27.62 5.07
N ALA A 95 -2.35 -26.34 4.85
CA ALA A 95 -1.43 -25.21 5.01
C ALA A 95 -1.42 -24.61 6.42
N PHE A 96 -2.44 -24.87 7.26
CA PHE A 96 -2.55 -24.33 8.62
C PHE A 96 -1.27 -24.55 9.43
N TRP A 97 -0.69 -25.74 9.26
CA TRP A 97 0.50 -26.18 9.98
C TRP A 97 1.55 -26.70 9.01
N ASN A 98 2.46 -25.82 8.59
CA ASN A 98 3.67 -26.21 7.86
C ASN A 98 4.82 -26.49 8.85
N ARG A 99 5.69 -27.45 8.51
CA ARG A 99 6.89 -27.79 9.27
C ARG A 99 7.83 -26.60 9.45
N THR A 100 7.85 -25.65 8.50
CA THR A 100 8.61 -24.40 8.63
C THR A 100 8.13 -23.56 9.82
N TYR A 101 6.84 -23.61 10.16
CA TYR A 101 6.24 -22.90 11.31
C TYR A 101 6.37 -23.66 12.63
N GLY A 102 6.46 -24.98 12.60
CA GLY A 102 6.66 -25.79 13.80
C GLY A 102 7.93 -25.43 14.58
N GLU A 103 8.91 -24.79 13.94
CA GLU A 103 10.12 -24.26 14.59
C GLU A 103 9.89 -22.96 15.38
N MET A 104 8.77 -22.26 15.13
CA MET A 104 8.37 -21.08 15.92
C MET A 104 7.94 -21.43 17.35
N ASN A 105 7.72 -22.72 17.65
CA ASN A 105 7.27 -23.24 18.96
C ASN A 105 5.96 -22.60 19.49
N ASP A 106 5.16 -22.00 18.60
CA ASP A 106 3.86 -21.45 18.97
C ASP A 106 2.75 -22.31 18.34
N PRO A 107 2.17 -23.27 19.09
CA PRO A 107 1.13 -24.16 18.58
C PRO A 107 -0.20 -23.44 18.32
N ASP A 108 -0.35 -22.22 18.83
CA ASP A 108 -1.59 -21.45 18.76
C ASP A 108 -1.67 -20.57 17.49
N ILE A 109 -0.63 -20.53 16.66
CA ILE A 109 -0.64 -19.75 15.41
C ILE A 109 -0.78 -20.66 14.19
N ILE A 110 -1.73 -20.35 13.31
CA ILE A 110 -1.94 -21.06 12.04
C ILE A 110 -1.87 -20.11 10.84
N LEU A 111 -1.44 -20.62 9.70
CA LEU A 111 -1.58 -19.91 8.42
C LEU A 111 -3.01 -20.07 7.91
N LEU A 112 -3.86 -19.06 8.14
CA LEU A 112 -5.27 -19.11 7.78
C LEU A 112 -5.50 -18.90 6.28
N TYR A 113 -4.88 -17.87 5.70
CA TYR A 113 -4.97 -17.57 4.26
C TYR A 113 -3.58 -17.59 3.64
N PRO A 114 -3.18 -18.69 2.98
CA PRO A 114 -1.90 -18.77 2.28
C PRO A 114 -1.80 -17.72 1.20
N THR A 115 -0.59 -17.26 0.92
CA THR A 115 -0.35 -16.33 -0.18
C THR A 115 -0.71 -16.94 -1.54
N ALA A 116 -1.23 -16.13 -2.46
CA ALA A 116 -1.53 -16.56 -3.83
C ALA A 116 -0.26 -16.77 -4.67
N TYR A 117 0.87 -16.19 -4.25
CA TYR A 117 2.13 -16.21 -4.96
C TYR A 117 2.87 -17.55 -4.80
N ASP A 118 3.16 -18.21 -5.93
CA ASP A 118 3.77 -19.56 -5.96
C ASP A 118 5.19 -19.65 -5.36
N ILE A 119 5.86 -18.51 -5.19
CA ILE A 119 7.26 -18.44 -4.76
C ILE A 119 7.45 -18.30 -3.24
N GLN A 120 6.39 -18.06 -2.47
CA GLN A 120 6.46 -17.81 -1.03
C GLN A 120 5.52 -18.74 -0.28
N GLN A 121 5.83 -20.04 -0.27
CA GLN A 121 4.97 -21.07 0.35
C GLN A 121 4.74 -20.81 1.85
N ASP A 122 5.61 -20.00 2.47
CA ASP A 122 5.57 -19.67 3.90
C ASP A 122 5.14 -18.22 4.21
N ALA A 123 4.27 -17.64 3.37
CA ALA A 123 3.69 -16.32 3.57
C ALA A 123 2.15 -16.34 3.49
N GLY A 124 1.53 -15.36 4.15
CA GLY A 124 0.08 -15.15 4.09
C GLY A 124 -0.45 -14.50 5.35
N LEU A 125 -1.76 -14.65 5.58
CA LEU A 125 -2.43 -14.13 6.77
C LEU A 125 -2.46 -15.20 7.86
N PHE A 126 -1.73 -14.96 8.94
CA PHE A 126 -1.67 -15.84 10.10
C PHE A 126 -2.78 -15.47 11.08
N LEU A 127 -3.37 -16.47 11.73
CA LEU A 127 -4.35 -16.33 12.81
C LEU A 127 -3.73 -16.87 14.09
N ASP A 128 -3.73 -16.06 15.13
CA ASP A 128 -3.51 -16.50 16.52
C ASP A 128 -4.83 -17.01 17.08
N LEU A 129 -4.88 -18.30 17.41
CA LEU A 129 -6.07 -19.01 17.92
C LEU A 129 -6.44 -18.60 19.34
N PHE A 130 -5.50 -18.04 20.11
CA PHE A 130 -5.74 -17.55 21.46
C PHE A 130 -6.31 -16.13 21.44
N THR A 131 -5.64 -15.20 20.76
CA THR A 131 -6.09 -13.80 20.67
C THR A 131 -7.19 -13.59 19.62
N LYS A 132 -7.36 -14.54 18.69
CA LYS A 132 -8.31 -14.52 17.57
C LYS A 132 -8.06 -13.34 16.60
N ARG A 133 -6.81 -12.87 16.57
CA ARG A 133 -6.34 -11.77 15.73
C ARG A 133 -5.44 -12.29 14.62
N VAL A 134 -5.31 -11.48 13.57
CA VAL A 134 -4.53 -11.83 12.39
C VAL A 134 -3.42 -10.84 12.09
N ALA A 135 -2.36 -11.35 11.48
CA ALA A 135 -1.26 -10.55 10.97
C ALA A 135 -0.72 -11.17 9.68
N TYR A 136 -0.38 -10.33 8.71
CA TYR A 136 0.34 -10.76 7.53
C TYR A 136 1.78 -11.07 7.89
N GLY A 137 2.28 -12.22 7.44
CA GLY A 137 3.63 -12.68 7.66
C GLY A 137 4.27 -13.22 6.39
N ASN A 138 5.59 -13.09 6.29
CA ASN A 138 6.42 -13.80 5.31
C ASN A 138 7.67 -14.30 6.01
N LEU A 139 7.67 -15.56 6.41
CA LEU A 139 8.71 -16.10 7.27
C LEU A 139 10.05 -16.36 6.60
N GLU A 140 10.11 -16.38 5.26
CA GLU A 140 11.38 -16.44 4.55
C GLU A 140 12.18 -15.14 4.73
N CYS A 141 11.49 -14.02 4.92
CA CYS A 141 12.08 -12.69 4.92
C CYS A 141 12.02 -11.98 6.28
N VAL A 142 10.95 -12.19 7.06
CA VAL A 142 10.64 -11.46 8.30
C VAL A 142 9.91 -12.39 9.29
N SER A 143 10.29 -12.35 10.57
CA SER A 143 9.52 -13.02 11.63
C SER A 143 8.11 -12.41 11.76
N LEU A 144 7.16 -13.16 12.32
CA LEU A 144 5.88 -12.57 12.72
C LEU A 144 6.09 -11.41 13.70
N PRO A 145 5.19 -10.41 13.72
CA PRO A 145 5.15 -9.40 14.76
C PRO A 145 5.01 -10.06 16.14
N ALA A 146 5.54 -9.41 17.18
CA ALA A 146 5.30 -9.84 18.56
C ALA A 146 3.79 -9.90 18.84
N SER A 147 3.34 -10.84 19.67
CA SER A 147 1.90 -11.11 19.91
C SER A 147 1.16 -9.93 20.54
N ASP A 148 1.87 -8.99 21.16
CA ASP A 148 1.35 -7.74 21.72
C ASP A 148 1.46 -6.53 20.77
N SER A 149 1.93 -6.75 19.54
CA SER A 149 2.05 -5.70 18.52
C SER A 149 0.69 -5.27 17.99
N GLU A 150 0.54 -3.98 17.71
CA GLU A 150 -0.62 -3.40 16.99
C GLU A 150 -0.76 -3.94 15.57
N SER A 151 0.28 -4.60 15.04
CA SER A 151 0.25 -5.34 13.78
C SER A 151 -0.71 -6.55 13.78
N TRP A 152 -1.21 -6.97 14.94
CA TRP A 152 -2.25 -8.00 15.06
C TRP A 152 -3.63 -7.35 15.13
N VAL A 153 -4.39 -7.46 14.04
CA VAL A 153 -5.71 -6.82 13.88
C VAL A 153 -6.86 -7.83 13.98
N PRO A 154 -8.10 -7.39 14.23
CA PRO A 154 -9.26 -8.28 14.18
C PRO A 154 -9.41 -8.95 12.80
N LEU A 155 -9.77 -10.23 12.76
CA LEU A 155 -10.01 -10.95 11.49
C LEU A 155 -11.10 -10.27 10.66
N GLU A 156 -12.16 -9.79 11.31
CA GLU A 156 -13.23 -9.02 10.66
C GLU A 156 -12.69 -7.82 9.88
N PHE A 157 -11.82 -7.02 10.50
CA PHE A 157 -11.19 -5.87 9.85
C PHE A 157 -10.38 -6.30 8.62
N ALA A 158 -9.58 -7.36 8.73
CA ALA A 158 -8.79 -7.85 7.61
C ALA A 158 -9.68 -8.32 6.44
N LEU A 159 -10.76 -9.05 6.71
CA LEU A 159 -11.69 -9.51 5.67
C LEU A 159 -12.45 -8.35 5.02
N LEU A 160 -12.87 -7.35 5.81
CA LEU A 160 -13.49 -6.12 5.28
C LEU A 160 -12.55 -5.37 4.35
N LYS A 161 -11.27 -5.23 4.71
CA LYS A 161 -10.27 -4.61 3.83
C LYS A 161 -10.06 -5.37 2.53
N LEU A 162 -10.12 -6.70 2.56
CA LEU A 162 -10.07 -7.50 1.33
C LEU A 162 -11.34 -7.36 0.47
N LEU A 163 -12.52 -7.19 1.08
CA LEU A 163 -13.77 -6.91 0.35
C LEU A 163 -13.73 -5.52 -0.27
N GLU A 164 -13.28 -4.51 0.48
CA GLU A 164 -13.12 -3.14 -0.01
C GLU A 164 -12.26 -3.09 -1.29
N MET A 165 -11.20 -3.91 -1.35
CA MET A 165 -10.34 -4.03 -2.53
C MET A 165 -11.08 -4.61 -3.76
N TRP A 166 -12.02 -5.54 -3.56
CA TRP A 166 -12.90 -6.01 -4.62
C TRP A 166 -13.91 -4.93 -5.03
N ASP A 167 -14.58 -4.31 -4.08
CA ASP A 167 -15.64 -3.32 -4.32
C ASP A 167 -15.13 -2.09 -5.06
N ARG A 168 -13.91 -1.65 -4.74
CA ARG A 168 -13.22 -0.55 -5.43
C ARG A 168 -12.70 -0.95 -6.82
N GLY A 169 -12.80 -2.22 -7.19
CA GLY A 169 -12.25 -2.78 -8.43
C GLY A 169 -10.73 -2.82 -8.46
N LYS A 170 -10.07 -2.73 -7.29
CA LYS A 170 -8.62 -2.87 -7.15
C LYS A 170 -8.22 -4.32 -7.44
N TYR A 171 -8.98 -5.29 -6.96
CA TYR A 171 -8.90 -6.67 -7.43
C TYR A 171 -9.75 -6.88 -8.68
N TYR A 172 -9.22 -7.60 -9.66
CA TYR A 172 -9.94 -7.92 -10.89
C TYR A 172 -9.42 -9.21 -11.55
N TRP A 173 -10.26 -9.83 -12.37
CA TRP A 173 -9.89 -11.00 -13.15
C TRP A 173 -9.11 -10.62 -14.42
N MET A 174 -8.01 -11.32 -14.69
CA MET A 174 -7.24 -11.15 -15.94
C MET A 174 -8.01 -11.80 -17.10
N ASP A 175 -8.86 -11.04 -17.80
CA ASP A 175 -9.76 -11.49 -18.89
C ASP A 175 -10.48 -12.83 -18.56
N ASP A 176 -10.98 -13.57 -19.55
CA ASP A 176 -11.67 -14.87 -19.38
C ASP A 176 -10.78 -15.98 -18.76
N SER A 177 -9.59 -15.66 -18.26
CA SER A 177 -8.78 -16.62 -17.52
C SER A 177 -9.44 -16.87 -16.15
N ARG A 178 -10.05 -18.05 -16.01
CA ARG A 178 -10.67 -18.53 -14.76
C ARG A 178 -9.67 -18.82 -13.64
N SER A 179 -8.43 -18.35 -13.76
CA SER A 179 -7.30 -18.84 -12.95
C SER A 179 -6.47 -17.78 -12.26
N SER A 180 -6.65 -16.48 -12.54
CA SER A 180 -5.80 -15.44 -11.94
C SER A 180 -6.53 -14.13 -11.66
N ILE A 181 -6.52 -13.73 -10.38
CA ILE A 181 -6.93 -12.42 -9.89
C ILE A 181 -5.67 -11.54 -9.81
N LEU A 182 -5.77 -10.31 -10.30
CA LEU A 182 -4.70 -9.32 -10.28
C LEU A 182 -5.07 -8.09 -9.45
N ILE A 183 -4.07 -7.28 -9.16
CA ILE A 183 -4.21 -5.97 -8.51
C ILE A 183 -4.03 -4.89 -9.58
N ARG A 184 -4.95 -3.92 -9.65
CA ARG A 184 -4.75 -2.71 -10.44
C ARG A 184 -3.77 -1.80 -9.72
N GLY A 185 -2.77 -1.27 -10.42
CA GLY A 185 -1.84 -0.29 -9.87
C GLY A 185 -2.54 0.84 -9.12
N PHE A 186 -3.61 1.40 -9.69
CA PHE A 186 -4.53 2.33 -9.01
C PHE A 186 -5.95 2.25 -9.57
N THR A 187 -6.92 2.71 -8.77
CA THR A 187 -8.33 2.86 -9.17
C THR A 187 -8.69 4.34 -9.31
N PRO A 188 -9.82 4.69 -9.96
CA PRO A 188 -10.33 6.06 -9.93
C PRO A 188 -10.53 6.58 -8.49
N GLY A 189 -10.97 5.72 -7.56
CA GLY A 189 -11.11 6.07 -6.15
C GLY A 189 -9.79 6.46 -5.50
N ASP A 190 -8.71 5.70 -5.75
CA ASP A 190 -7.36 6.00 -5.23
C ASP A 190 -6.88 7.38 -5.69
N LEU A 191 -7.20 7.74 -6.95
CA LEU A 191 -6.87 9.05 -7.50
C LEU A 191 -7.69 10.18 -6.85
N GLU A 192 -9.00 10.00 -6.64
CA GLU A 192 -9.82 11.00 -5.96
C GLU A 192 -9.39 11.20 -4.51
N GLU A 193 -9.09 10.12 -3.78
CA GLU A 193 -8.54 10.19 -2.41
C GLU A 193 -7.25 11.01 -2.40
N THR A 194 -6.34 10.73 -3.33
CA THR A 194 -5.08 11.48 -3.43
C THR A 194 -5.30 12.96 -3.75
N LEU A 195 -6.23 13.28 -4.65
CA LEU A 195 -6.56 14.67 -4.99
C LEU A 195 -7.20 15.38 -3.81
N SER A 196 -8.08 14.72 -3.07
CA SER A 196 -8.71 15.26 -1.86
C SER A 196 -7.68 15.55 -0.77
N ALA A 197 -6.79 14.59 -0.48
CA ALA A 197 -5.72 14.76 0.49
C ALA A 197 -4.76 15.89 0.10
N TRP A 198 -4.44 16.01 -1.20
CA TRP A 198 -3.65 17.12 -1.72
C TRP A 198 -4.32 18.47 -1.48
N GLU A 199 -5.62 18.57 -1.77
CA GLU A 199 -6.39 19.80 -1.54
C GLU A 199 -6.43 20.18 -0.05
N GLY A 200 -6.60 19.20 0.84
CA GLY A 200 -6.52 19.40 2.29
C GLY A 200 -5.16 19.94 2.75
N LEU A 201 -4.06 19.42 2.20
CA LEU A 201 -2.72 19.96 2.46
C LEU A 201 -2.60 21.43 2.00
N LEU A 202 -3.08 21.76 0.80
CA LEU A 202 -3.02 23.14 0.31
C LEU A 202 -3.85 24.09 1.18
N GLU A 203 -5.04 23.68 1.60
CA GLU A 203 -5.92 24.45 2.50
C GLU A 203 -5.27 24.68 3.87
N ALA A 204 -4.63 23.64 4.45
CA ALA A 204 -3.90 23.75 5.70
C ALA A 204 -2.79 24.82 5.62
N ILE A 205 -2.02 24.84 4.53
CA ILE A 205 -0.96 25.83 4.31
C ILE A 205 -1.55 27.25 4.13
N GLN A 206 -2.59 27.40 3.30
CA GLN A 206 -3.21 28.72 3.06
C GLN A 206 -3.83 29.32 4.32
N THR A 207 -4.49 28.50 5.13
CA THR A 207 -5.05 28.91 6.41
C THR A 207 -3.97 29.51 7.31
N ARG A 208 -2.78 28.90 7.33
CA ARG A 208 -1.62 29.39 8.09
C ARG A 208 -0.98 30.64 7.50
N LEU A 209 -1.04 30.82 6.18
CA LEU A 209 -0.62 32.05 5.49
C LEU A 209 -1.51 33.25 5.81
N GLY A 210 -2.76 33.01 6.26
CA GLY A 210 -3.73 34.07 6.53
C GLY A 210 -4.34 34.69 5.27
N ASP A 211 -4.30 33.97 4.14
CA ASP A 211 -4.87 34.40 2.86
C ASP A 211 -6.10 33.54 2.51
N PRO A 212 -7.33 34.05 2.73
CA PRO A 212 -8.57 33.26 2.58
C PRO A 212 -9.09 33.15 1.14
N GLY A 213 -8.28 33.44 0.12
CA GLY A 213 -8.74 33.46 -1.27
C GLY A 213 -8.70 32.11 -1.99
N GLU A 214 -9.87 31.53 -2.30
CA GLU A 214 -10.04 30.40 -3.24
C GLU A 214 -9.46 30.69 -4.65
N ASP A 215 -9.25 31.96 -5.00
CA ASP A 215 -8.78 32.44 -6.31
C ASP A 215 -7.25 32.33 -6.53
N ASN A 216 -6.51 31.74 -5.60
CA ASN A 216 -5.04 31.70 -5.64
C ASN A 216 -4.43 30.44 -6.26
N TYR A 217 -5.24 29.51 -6.79
CA TYR A 217 -4.73 28.32 -7.46
C TYR A 217 -4.54 28.57 -8.96
N ARG A 218 -3.46 28.01 -9.50
CA ARG A 218 -3.19 27.95 -10.94
C ARG A 218 -3.75 26.65 -11.51
N ASP A 219 -4.09 26.71 -12.80
CA ASP A 219 -4.53 25.54 -13.58
C ASP A 219 -3.53 24.39 -13.49
N PRO A 220 -3.97 23.12 -13.53
CA PRO A 220 -3.10 21.95 -13.60
C PRO A 220 -2.15 21.98 -14.81
N LEU A 221 -1.17 21.07 -14.84
CA LEU A 221 -0.29 20.94 -16.00
C LEU A 221 -1.09 20.51 -17.25
N PRO A 222 -0.82 21.10 -18.44
CA PRO A 222 -1.54 20.73 -19.65
C PRO A 222 -1.38 19.25 -19.99
N THR A 223 -2.49 18.54 -20.19
CA THR A 223 -2.46 17.11 -20.59
C THR A 223 -1.66 16.85 -21.86
N SER A 224 -1.65 17.82 -22.80
CA SER A 224 -0.84 17.77 -24.02
C SER A 224 0.66 17.82 -23.75
N LEU A 225 1.11 18.48 -22.68
CA LEU A 225 2.51 18.50 -22.25
C LEU A 225 2.88 17.18 -21.57
N ILE A 226 2.07 16.76 -20.60
CA ILE A 226 2.26 15.51 -19.83
C ILE A 226 2.38 14.29 -20.76
N ASN A 227 1.51 14.19 -21.77
CA ASN A 227 1.46 13.03 -22.66
C ASN A 227 2.67 12.90 -23.61
N GLN A 228 3.55 13.91 -23.69
CA GLN A 228 4.78 13.82 -24.47
C GLN A 228 5.83 12.93 -23.80
N PHE A 229 5.71 12.71 -22.49
CA PHE A 229 6.73 12.02 -21.70
C PHE A 229 6.28 10.62 -21.24
N ARG A 230 7.28 9.74 -21.05
CA ARG A 230 7.10 8.39 -20.53
C ARG A 230 7.16 8.41 -19.00
N ILE A 231 6.01 8.70 -18.41
CA ILE A 231 5.74 8.62 -16.97
C ILE A 231 4.54 7.71 -16.73
N SER A 232 4.35 7.27 -15.49
CA SER A 232 3.32 6.29 -15.11
C SER A 232 1.90 6.83 -15.32
N PRO A 233 0.93 5.94 -15.56
CA PRO A 233 -0.48 6.32 -15.74
C PRO A 233 -1.04 7.13 -14.56
N PHE A 234 -0.73 6.72 -13.32
CA PHE A 234 -1.10 7.47 -12.11
C PHE A 234 -0.53 8.89 -12.14
N ALA A 235 0.77 9.05 -12.41
CA ALA A 235 1.42 10.36 -12.48
C ALA A 235 0.76 11.28 -13.51
N LYS A 236 0.42 10.75 -14.70
CA LYS A 236 -0.30 11.52 -15.72
C LYS A 236 -1.67 11.97 -15.24
N ALA A 237 -2.42 11.06 -14.64
CA ALA A 237 -3.78 11.34 -14.18
C ALA A 237 -3.79 12.37 -13.03
N PHE A 238 -2.87 12.25 -12.09
CA PHE A 238 -2.70 13.19 -10.99
C PHE A 238 -2.23 14.57 -11.47
N LEU A 239 -1.12 14.65 -12.21
CA LEU A 239 -0.54 15.93 -12.66
C LEU A 239 -1.47 16.72 -13.59
N ALA A 240 -2.34 16.05 -14.34
CA ALA A 240 -3.32 16.67 -15.22
C ALA A 240 -4.52 17.29 -14.47
N ARG A 241 -4.69 16.99 -13.18
CA ARG A 241 -5.87 17.38 -12.39
C ARG A 241 -5.53 18.17 -11.14
N VAL A 242 -4.32 18.01 -10.62
CA VAL A 242 -3.87 18.62 -9.37
C VAL A 242 -3.87 20.15 -9.45
N LYS A 243 -4.55 20.82 -8.51
CA LYS A 243 -4.49 22.27 -8.34
C LYS A 243 -3.07 22.69 -7.97
N ARG A 244 -2.56 23.75 -8.58
CA ARG A 244 -1.21 24.27 -8.26
C ARG A 244 -1.32 25.50 -7.37
N PRO A 245 -0.65 25.55 -6.20
CA PRO A 245 -0.70 26.72 -5.33
C PRO A 245 0.00 27.94 -5.94
N SER A 246 -0.36 29.13 -5.48
CA SER A 246 0.38 30.38 -5.74
C SER A 246 1.70 30.46 -4.97
N PHE A 247 1.76 29.82 -3.80
CA PHE A 247 2.96 29.70 -2.98
C PHE A 247 3.90 28.61 -3.49
N THR A 248 5.17 28.67 -3.06
CA THR A 248 6.24 27.87 -3.65
C THR A 248 6.37 26.49 -3.00
N PHE A 249 6.30 26.43 -1.66
CA PHE A 249 6.65 25.25 -0.89
C PHE A 249 5.43 24.58 -0.25
N VAL A 250 5.22 23.30 -0.59
CA VAL A 250 4.13 22.45 -0.05
C VAL A 250 4.60 21.51 1.06
N GLY A 251 5.90 21.46 1.28
CA GLY A 251 6.58 20.71 2.33
C GLY A 251 8.04 21.19 2.44
N PRO A 252 8.84 20.65 3.37
CA PRO A 252 10.22 21.09 3.59
C PRO A 252 11.10 21.02 2.32
N GLY A 253 11.25 22.14 1.63
CA GLY A 253 11.95 22.23 0.34
C GLY A 253 11.24 21.57 -0.86
N ILE A 254 10.03 21.03 -0.68
CA ILE A 254 9.25 20.39 -1.75
C ILE A 254 8.38 21.43 -2.45
N THR A 255 8.38 21.39 -3.78
CA THR A 255 7.72 22.38 -4.64
C THR A 255 6.80 21.71 -5.65
N VAL A 256 5.99 22.51 -6.34
CA VAL A 256 5.10 22.07 -7.42
C VAL A 256 5.68 22.48 -8.77
N PHE A 257 5.43 21.68 -9.81
CA PHE A 257 5.89 22.00 -11.16
C PHE A 257 5.20 23.24 -11.76
N THR A 258 6.01 24.14 -12.31
CA THR A 258 5.57 25.00 -13.42
C THR A 258 5.66 24.23 -14.73
N ASP A 259 5.01 24.73 -15.78
CA ASP A 259 5.03 24.12 -17.11
C ASP A 259 6.48 24.04 -17.62
N GLU A 260 7.22 25.13 -17.49
CA GLU A 260 8.62 25.24 -17.95
C GLU A 260 9.54 24.31 -17.16
N ARG A 261 9.35 24.23 -15.83
CA ARG A 261 10.18 23.39 -14.98
C ARG A 261 9.92 21.90 -15.23
N PHE A 262 8.66 21.54 -15.45
CA PHE A 262 8.29 20.17 -15.83
C PHE A 262 8.94 19.78 -17.15
N GLU A 263 8.78 20.62 -18.18
CA GLU A 263 9.36 20.38 -19.50
C GLU A 263 10.89 20.31 -19.44
N ALA A 264 11.54 21.24 -18.73
CA ALA A 264 12.99 21.26 -18.56
C ALA A 264 13.50 20.01 -17.82
N ALA A 265 12.83 19.61 -16.74
CA ALA A 265 13.18 18.40 -15.99
C ALA A 265 13.10 17.16 -16.88
N MET A 266 11.99 16.97 -17.59
CA MET A 266 11.79 15.80 -18.44
C MET A 266 12.74 15.78 -19.66
N ASN A 267 12.98 16.93 -20.30
CA ASN A 267 13.91 17.03 -21.43
C ASN A 267 15.38 16.95 -21.05
N SER A 268 15.71 17.10 -19.76
CA SER A 268 17.09 16.91 -19.29
C SER A 268 17.53 15.44 -19.30
N GLU A 269 16.58 14.50 -19.40
CA GLU A 269 16.86 13.07 -19.32
C GLU A 269 17.67 12.57 -20.53
N LEU A 270 18.79 11.91 -20.26
CA LEU A 270 19.60 11.31 -21.31
C LEU A 270 18.88 10.10 -21.92
N PRO A 271 18.89 9.92 -23.25
CA PRO A 271 18.22 8.80 -23.93
C PRO A 271 18.67 7.39 -23.48
N ASN A 272 19.84 7.30 -22.84
CA ASN A 272 20.45 6.08 -22.30
C ASN A 272 20.59 6.09 -20.76
N SER A 273 19.85 6.95 -20.05
CA SER A 273 19.77 6.88 -18.57
C SER A 273 19.38 5.47 -18.11
N GLU A 274 19.78 5.08 -16.90
CA GLU A 274 19.36 3.79 -16.32
C GLU A 274 17.84 3.69 -16.23
N ARG A 275 17.15 4.79 -15.89
CA ARG A 275 15.67 4.88 -15.95
C ARG A 275 15.12 4.62 -17.35
N SER A 276 15.66 5.27 -18.39
CA SER A 276 15.23 5.03 -19.78
C SER A 276 15.47 3.59 -20.23
N GLN A 277 16.59 2.98 -19.82
CA GLN A 277 16.85 1.56 -20.06
C GLN A 277 15.89 0.65 -19.30
N PHE A 278 15.55 1.00 -18.05
CA PHE A 278 14.57 0.28 -17.24
C PHE A 278 13.19 0.31 -17.88
N ILE A 279 12.70 1.48 -18.29
CA ILE A 279 11.43 1.65 -19.02
C ILE A 279 11.42 0.81 -20.31
N LYS A 280 12.53 0.76 -21.04
CA LYS A 280 12.64 -0.07 -22.27
C LYS A 280 12.60 -1.57 -21.98
N ARG A 281 12.97 -2.01 -20.77
CA ARG A 281 12.91 -3.42 -20.36
C ARG A 281 11.49 -3.87 -20.03
N PHE A 282 10.63 -2.95 -19.61
CA PHE A 282 9.24 -3.20 -19.21
C PHE A 282 8.28 -2.32 -20.02
N PRO A 283 8.25 -2.43 -21.36
CA PRO A 283 7.44 -1.55 -22.20
C PRO A 283 5.93 -1.73 -21.96
N ASP A 284 5.52 -2.90 -21.48
CA ASP A 284 4.11 -3.27 -21.30
C ASP A 284 3.60 -3.02 -19.87
N ASP A 285 4.47 -2.59 -18.95
CA ASP A 285 4.16 -2.33 -17.54
C ASP A 285 4.38 -0.84 -17.18
N PRO A 286 3.54 0.07 -17.69
CA PRO A 286 3.73 1.51 -17.51
C PRO A 286 3.58 1.97 -16.05
N ASP A 287 2.93 1.18 -15.19
CA ASP A 287 2.82 1.44 -13.75
C ASP A 287 4.18 1.36 -13.05
N LEU A 288 5.14 0.62 -13.61
CA LEU A 288 6.51 0.57 -13.11
C LEU A 288 7.34 1.81 -13.48
N TYR A 289 6.81 2.77 -14.24
CA TYR A 289 7.59 3.91 -14.73
C TYR A 289 7.81 4.93 -13.60
N PRO A 290 9.04 5.08 -13.09
CA PRO A 290 9.31 6.01 -12.01
C PRO A 290 9.03 7.42 -12.49
N SER A 291 8.22 8.16 -11.74
CA SER A 291 7.69 9.45 -12.19
C SER A 291 7.81 10.48 -11.10
N LEU A 292 8.56 11.55 -11.37
CA LEU A 292 8.68 12.68 -10.46
C LEU A 292 7.34 13.43 -10.43
N ILE A 293 6.73 13.53 -9.25
CA ILE A 293 5.47 14.24 -9.02
C ILE A 293 5.74 15.63 -8.43
N LEU A 294 6.55 15.71 -7.36
CA LEU A 294 6.89 16.97 -6.69
C LEU A 294 8.41 17.13 -6.61
N PRO A 295 9.02 18.09 -7.34
CA PRO A 295 10.45 18.32 -7.28
C PRO A 295 10.87 19.00 -5.96
N LEU A 296 12.08 18.67 -5.48
CA LEU A 296 12.76 19.47 -4.47
C LEU A 296 13.25 20.79 -5.11
N ALA A 297 13.23 21.91 -4.39
CA ALA A 297 13.55 23.23 -4.96
C ALA A 297 15.01 23.39 -5.42
N ASP A 298 15.96 22.72 -4.77
CA ASP A 298 17.39 22.93 -5.02
C ASP A 298 17.92 22.05 -6.15
N GLU A 299 18.09 22.65 -7.33
CA GLU A 299 18.65 22.00 -8.53
C GLU A 299 20.17 21.79 -8.46
N SER A 300 20.86 22.42 -7.49
CA SER A 300 22.31 22.26 -7.31
C SER A 300 22.67 20.94 -6.64
N VAL A 301 21.69 20.27 -6.02
CA VAL A 301 21.90 18.97 -5.39
C VAL A 301 21.63 17.85 -6.38
N ARG A 302 22.63 17.55 -7.21
CA ARG A 302 22.67 16.30 -7.95
C ARG A 302 23.20 15.19 -7.07
N LEU A 303 22.57 14.02 -7.15
CA LEU A 303 23.12 12.80 -6.53
C LEU A 303 24.59 12.65 -7.00
N GLN A 304 25.52 12.55 -6.06
CA GLN A 304 26.94 12.33 -6.38
C GLN A 304 27.12 10.93 -7.00
N THR A 305 28.03 10.77 -7.97
CA THR A 305 28.21 9.54 -8.79
C THR A 305 29.52 8.77 -8.45
N PRO A 306 29.66 7.46 -8.76
CA PRO A 306 29.31 6.35 -7.85
C PRO A 306 30.39 5.25 -7.74
N PHE A 307 30.25 4.30 -6.80
CA PHE A 307 30.88 2.96 -6.90
C PHE A 307 30.12 1.82 -6.19
N ASN A 308 28.84 1.97 -5.83
CA ASN A 308 28.12 0.89 -5.13
C ASN A 308 26.77 0.48 -5.77
N ILE A 309 26.40 -0.81 -5.63
CA ILE A 309 25.22 -1.45 -6.26
C ILE A 309 23.91 -0.72 -5.96
N ARG A 310 23.84 0.00 -4.83
CA ARG A 310 22.68 0.79 -4.39
C ARG A 310 22.38 2.01 -5.25
N GLU A 311 23.38 2.69 -5.81
CA GLU A 311 23.17 3.89 -6.63
C GLU A 311 22.51 3.55 -7.97
N ARG A 312 22.77 2.34 -8.53
CA ARG A 312 22.08 1.87 -9.74
C ARG A 312 20.58 1.75 -9.56
N TYR A 313 20.09 1.52 -8.34
CA TYR A 313 18.66 1.52 -8.06
C TYR A 313 18.10 2.94 -8.16
N LEU A 314 18.73 3.93 -7.51
CA LEU A 314 18.31 5.34 -7.59
C LEU A 314 18.40 5.94 -9.01
N GLU A 315 19.44 5.58 -9.78
CA GLU A 315 19.56 6.00 -11.19
C GLU A 315 18.43 5.43 -12.08
N ARG A 316 17.86 4.28 -11.70
CA ARG A 316 16.66 3.74 -12.37
C ARG A 316 15.40 4.50 -11.98
N LEU A 317 15.34 5.01 -10.76
CA LEU A 317 14.16 5.65 -10.18
C LEU A 317 14.02 7.13 -10.50
N THR A 318 15.12 7.80 -10.85
CA THR A 318 15.15 9.27 -10.94
C THR A 318 15.24 9.78 -12.37
N ILE A 319 14.61 10.92 -12.62
CA ILE A 319 14.75 11.67 -13.86
C ILE A 319 15.96 12.58 -13.68
N SER A 320 17.04 12.33 -14.42
CA SER A 320 18.28 13.13 -14.38
C SER A 320 18.86 13.33 -12.97
N LEU A 321 18.67 12.38 -12.07
CA LEU A 321 19.08 12.45 -10.66
C LEU A 321 18.46 13.62 -9.89
N LEU A 322 17.28 14.09 -10.32
CA LEU A 322 16.56 15.15 -9.61
C LEU A 322 15.96 14.61 -8.31
N PRO A 323 16.18 15.25 -7.16
CA PRO A 323 15.51 14.91 -5.91
C PRO A 323 14.05 15.39 -5.89
N GLY A 324 13.21 14.69 -5.13
CA GLY A 324 11.78 14.98 -5.00
C GLY A 324 10.96 13.72 -4.70
N LEU A 325 9.63 13.84 -4.79
CA LEU A 325 8.69 12.74 -4.59
C LEU A 325 8.43 12.05 -5.92
N TYR A 326 8.76 10.76 -5.97
CA TYR A 326 8.50 9.89 -7.11
C TYR A 326 7.36 8.93 -6.81
N THR A 327 6.68 8.46 -7.85
CA THR A 327 5.92 7.20 -7.76
C THR A 327 6.90 6.05 -7.46
N ALA A 328 6.56 5.20 -6.50
CA ALA A 328 7.34 3.99 -6.25
C ALA A 328 7.22 3.02 -7.42
N VAL A 329 8.22 2.15 -7.59
CA VAL A 329 8.20 1.10 -8.63
C VAL A 329 7.49 -0.12 -8.08
N ASP A 330 6.17 -0.10 -8.21
CA ASP A 330 5.27 -1.17 -7.76
C ASP A 330 4.09 -1.28 -8.76
N ASP A 331 3.95 -2.45 -9.38
CA ASP A 331 2.89 -2.73 -10.36
C ASP A 331 1.52 -2.92 -9.71
N LYS A 332 1.46 -3.19 -8.40
CA LYS A 332 0.23 -3.40 -7.64
C LYS A 332 -0.24 -2.13 -6.95
N PHE A 333 0.67 -1.20 -6.68
CA PHE A 333 0.41 0.03 -5.93
C PHE A 333 1.07 1.26 -6.59
N ALA A 334 0.61 1.61 -7.79
CA ALA A 334 1.16 2.68 -8.62
C ALA A 334 0.98 4.11 -8.03
N ASP A 335 0.10 4.26 -7.05
CA ASP A 335 -0.19 5.48 -6.29
C ASP A 335 0.68 5.64 -5.03
N THR A 336 1.64 4.74 -4.83
CA THR A 336 2.59 4.81 -3.72
C THR A 336 3.81 5.65 -4.04
N ILE A 337 4.48 6.12 -3.00
CA ILE A 337 5.51 7.15 -3.11
C ILE A 337 6.87 6.66 -2.67
N GLN A 338 7.89 7.31 -3.22
CA GLN A 338 9.25 7.25 -2.73
C GLN A 338 9.83 8.68 -2.71
N LEU A 339 10.27 9.13 -1.53
CA LEU A 339 11.03 10.38 -1.44
C LEU A 339 12.50 10.11 -1.79
N VAL A 340 12.99 10.82 -2.80
CA VAL A 340 14.42 10.86 -3.12
C VAL A 340 14.99 12.17 -2.62
N THR A 341 15.82 12.10 -1.57
CA THR A 341 16.51 13.28 -1.03
C THR A 341 17.82 13.53 -1.76
N ALA A 342 18.29 14.77 -1.66
CA ALA A 342 19.62 15.23 -2.03
C ALA A 342 20.78 14.31 -1.59
N GLN A 343 20.62 13.64 -0.45
CA GLN A 343 21.65 12.84 0.20
C GLN A 343 21.61 11.36 -0.20
N ALA A 344 20.70 10.97 -1.10
CA ALA A 344 20.52 9.60 -1.56
C ALA A 344 20.20 8.60 -0.42
N THR A 345 19.65 9.06 0.70
CA THR A 345 19.37 8.21 1.86
C THR A 345 18.05 7.47 1.67
N ASP A 346 18.12 6.32 1.00
CA ASP A 346 17.00 5.41 0.66
C ASP A 346 16.26 4.80 1.87
N ARG A 347 16.54 5.22 3.11
CA ARG A 347 16.00 4.60 4.34
C ARG A 347 15.15 5.51 5.22
N ASP A 348 15.07 6.80 4.90
CA ASP A 348 14.48 7.76 5.84
C ASP A 348 12.98 8.02 5.62
N MET A 349 12.43 7.53 4.49
CA MET A 349 10.99 7.57 4.18
C MET A 349 10.43 6.30 3.53
N VAL A 350 11.20 5.21 3.36
CA VAL A 350 10.62 3.89 3.08
C VAL A 350 10.03 3.36 4.38
N HIS A 351 8.98 4.03 4.85
CA HIS A 351 8.05 3.43 5.79
C HIS A 351 7.31 2.40 4.96
N ASN A 352 7.76 1.15 4.97
CA ASN A 352 6.89 0.07 4.52
C ASN A 352 5.69 0.14 5.47
N VAL A 353 4.58 0.69 5.00
CA VAL A 353 3.34 0.72 5.75
C VAL A 353 3.00 -0.74 5.95
N GLN A 354 3.06 -1.18 7.20
CA GLN A 354 2.65 -2.53 7.54
C GLN A 354 1.15 -2.59 7.25
N ARG A 355 0.77 -3.40 6.27
CA ARG A 355 -0.61 -3.79 6.06
C ARG A 355 -0.81 -5.07 6.86
N PRO A 356 -1.34 -5.01 8.09
CA PRO A 356 -1.48 -6.22 8.91
C PRO A 356 -2.42 -7.25 8.26
N TRP A 357 -3.21 -6.81 7.28
CA TRP A 357 -4.16 -7.61 6.49
C TRP A 357 -3.65 -7.96 5.07
N GLY A 358 -2.43 -7.59 4.67
CA GLY A 358 -1.98 -7.73 3.28
C GLY A 358 -0.48 -7.57 3.06
N ILE A 359 -0.04 -7.62 1.81
CA ILE A 359 1.38 -7.39 1.50
C ILE A 359 1.73 -5.94 1.83
N GLY A 360 2.82 -5.74 2.59
CA GLY A 360 3.34 -4.41 2.88
C GLY A 360 3.68 -3.65 1.60
N ARG A 361 3.45 -2.34 1.61
CA ARG A 361 3.71 -1.45 0.47
C ARG A 361 4.33 -0.14 0.94
N ALA A 362 4.87 0.62 0.00
CA ALA A 362 5.21 2.02 0.25
C ALA A 362 3.92 2.83 0.60
N PRO A 363 4.05 3.98 1.28
CA PRO A 363 2.89 4.80 1.62
C PRO A 363 2.29 5.43 0.36
N ARG A 364 0.97 5.64 0.34
CA ARG A 364 0.25 6.30 -0.76
C ARG A 364 0.48 7.80 -0.73
N PHE A 365 0.31 8.45 -1.89
CA PHE A 365 0.31 9.91 -1.93
C PHE A 365 -0.78 10.51 -1.02
N ALA A 366 -1.98 9.91 -0.98
CA ALA A 366 -3.06 10.33 -0.10
C ALA A 366 -2.62 10.36 1.38
N GLU A 367 -2.14 9.23 1.89
CA GLU A 367 -1.64 9.06 3.27
C GLU A 367 -0.56 10.10 3.62
N ILE A 368 0.36 10.35 2.68
CA ILE A 368 1.46 11.29 2.90
C ILE A 368 0.96 12.72 2.95
N PHE A 369 0.02 13.10 2.07
CA PHE A 369 -0.54 14.45 2.06
C PHE A 369 -1.40 14.72 3.29
N GLU A 370 -2.13 13.72 3.80
CA GLU A 370 -2.88 13.81 5.06
C GLU A 370 -1.94 14.06 6.25
N VAL A 371 -0.89 13.25 6.40
CA VAL A 371 0.11 13.43 7.46
C VAL A 371 0.81 14.79 7.34
N TRP A 372 1.14 15.23 6.12
CA TRP A 372 1.75 16.54 5.89
C TRP A 372 0.79 17.68 6.24
N ALA A 373 -0.51 17.53 5.97
CA ALA A 373 -1.52 18.50 6.38
C ALA A 373 -1.58 18.58 7.91
N GLY A 374 -1.57 17.44 8.61
CA GLY A 374 -1.46 17.36 10.07
C GLY A 374 -0.25 18.13 10.61
N TYR A 375 0.94 17.91 10.04
CA TYR A 375 2.15 18.66 10.44
C TYR A 375 2.02 20.17 10.28
N VAL A 376 1.31 20.65 9.26
CA VAL A 376 1.05 22.08 9.06
C VAL A 376 0.04 22.61 10.08
N ILE A 377 -1.05 21.87 10.31
CA ILE A 377 -2.13 22.23 11.22
C ILE A 377 -1.60 22.32 12.66
N ASP A 378 -0.83 21.33 13.08
CA ASP A 378 -0.26 21.23 14.42
C ASP A 378 0.93 22.20 14.64
N GLY A 379 1.38 22.86 13.57
CA GLY A 379 2.50 23.80 13.62
C GLY A 379 3.86 23.11 13.78
N VAL A 380 3.95 21.80 13.54
CA VAL A 380 5.21 21.06 13.42
C VAL A 380 6.02 21.61 12.25
N TRP A 381 5.34 21.91 11.14
CA TRP A 381 5.93 22.63 10.02
C TRP A 381 5.65 24.12 10.12
N GLU A 382 6.72 24.90 10.08
CA GLU A 382 6.63 26.34 10.00
C GLU A 382 6.13 26.75 8.61
N VAL A 383 5.24 27.74 8.56
CA VAL A 383 4.70 28.31 7.33
C VAL A 383 5.12 29.78 7.27
N GLY A 384 5.90 30.13 6.25
CA GLY A 384 6.34 31.49 5.93
C GLY A 384 5.66 32.01 4.67
N VAL A 385 6.09 33.17 4.16
CA VAL A 385 5.42 33.87 3.04
C VAL A 385 5.31 33.06 1.74
N ASP A 386 6.20 32.09 1.54
CA ASP A 386 6.26 31.26 0.33
C ASP A 386 5.69 29.84 0.55
N GLY A 387 4.95 29.61 1.64
CA GLY A 387 4.44 28.29 2.05
C GLY A 387 5.28 27.68 3.18
N VAL A 388 5.46 26.36 3.19
CA VAL A 388 6.24 25.67 4.23
C VAL A 388 7.69 26.18 4.24
N SER A 389 8.12 26.77 5.36
CA SER A 389 9.48 27.32 5.56
C SER A 389 10.43 26.40 6.31
N THR A 390 9.92 25.28 6.83
CA THR A 390 10.74 24.22 7.44
C THR A 390 11.85 23.78 6.48
N ASN A 391 13.06 23.57 7.01
CA ASN A 391 14.23 23.21 6.21
C ASN A 391 14.10 21.81 5.60
N HIS A 392 14.54 21.63 4.35
CA HIS A 392 14.53 20.33 3.64
C HIS A 392 15.29 19.20 4.34
N GLY A 393 16.26 19.54 5.21
CA GLY A 393 16.92 18.59 6.11
C GLY A 393 15.97 17.89 7.08
N TRP A 394 14.72 18.37 7.24
CA TRP A 394 13.68 17.72 8.03
C TRP A 394 13.49 16.24 7.68
N PHE A 395 13.65 15.87 6.40
CA PHE A 395 13.47 14.49 5.94
C PHE A 395 14.66 13.56 6.25
N THR A 396 15.84 14.10 6.53
CA THR A 396 17.05 13.30 6.78
C THR A 396 17.62 13.46 8.19
N ASP A 397 17.06 14.38 8.97
CA ASP A 397 17.38 14.53 10.37
C ASP A 397 16.95 13.28 11.17
N ALA A 398 17.84 12.82 12.03
CA ALA A 398 17.65 11.63 12.85
C ALA A 398 16.77 11.93 14.07
N GLU A 399 16.77 13.16 14.59
CA GLU A 399 15.92 13.56 15.73
C GLU A 399 14.44 13.54 15.35
N THR A 400 14.18 13.76 14.07
CA THR A 400 12.85 13.94 13.50
C THR A 400 12.29 12.62 12.99
N LYS A 401 13.18 11.64 12.73
CA LYS A 401 12.83 10.29 12.29
C LYS A 401 11.81 9.61 13.19
N VAL A 402 12.03 9.62 14.51
CA VAL A 402 11.11 8.98 15.47
C VAL A 402 9.73 9.64 15.41
N TYR A 403 9.69 10.97 15.27
CA TYR A 403 8.43 11.71 15.14
C TYR A 403 7.68 11.31 13.86
N ARG A 404 8.41 11.22 12.73
CA ARG A 404 7.85 10.77 11.44
C ARG A 404 7.30 9.35 11.56
N GLU A 405 8.05 8.43 12.15
CA GLU A 405 7.66 7.03 12.30
C GLU A 405 6.40 6.84 13.16
N LEU A 406 6.24 7.61 14.25
CA LEU A 406 5.08 7.50 15.13
C LEU A 406 3.79 7.99 14.46
N HIS A 407 3.81 9.17 13.83
CA HIS A 407 2.60 9.71 13.19
C HIS A 407 2.16 8.90 11.97
N PHE A 408 3.10 8.29 11.24
CA PHE A 408 2.73 7.40 10.13
C PHE A 408 2.05 6.10 10.60
N MET A 409 2.36 5.59 11.79
CA MET A 409 1.73 4.36 12.29
C MET A 409 0.33 4.60 12.86
N GLU A 410 0.09 5.74 13.50
CA GLU A 410 -1.23 6.07 14.08
C GLU A 410 -2.30 6.34 12.99
N ASP A 411 -1.93 6.96 11.87
CA ASP A 411 -2.88 7.31 10.79
C ASP A 411 -3.03 6.23 9.70
N SER A 412 -2.13 5.23 9.65
CA SER A 412 -2.14 4.17 8.61
C SER A 412 -2.81 2.86 9.05
N MET A 413 -3.25 2.75 10.30
CA MET A 413 -4.01 1.62 10.84
C MET A 413 -5.51 1.90 10.78
#